data_AF-A0A846YZX7-F1
#
_entry.id   AF-A0A846YZX7-F1
#
_cell.length_a   1.000
_cell.length_b   1.000
_cell.length_c   1.000
_cell.angle_alpha   90.00
_cell.angle_beta   90.00
_cell.angle_gamma   90.00
#
_symmetry.space_group_name_H-M   'P 1'
#
loop_
_entity.id
_entity.type
_entity.pdbx_description
1 polymer ?
#
loop_
_entity_poly.entity_id
_entity_poly.type
_entity_poly.pdbx_seq_one_letter_code
_entity_poly.pdbx_strand_id
1 'polypeptide(L)'
;MPAEIAARRHLLRWRTRLGRATATRNLDLLAVAVQAKGYRHIKLYQAGELPTRPPVLWVFAFGPDDHVRAAVTVCATSGGSWAYYEAGRGWHGHLAPCGDTEHAAEQVDTLLKHRMFPATW
;
A
#
# COMPACT_ATOMS: atom_id res chain seq x y z
N MET A 1 -23.26 -13.31 -11.39
CA MET A 1 -22.81 -14.10 -10.21
C MET A 1 -22.00 -13.23 -9.26
N PRO A 2 -22.63 -12.54 -8.29
CA PRO A 2 -21.96 -11.63 -7.33
C PRO A 2 -21.33 -12.34 -6.11
N ALA A 3 -21.82 -13.54 -5.77
CA ALA A 3 -21.45 -14.26 -4.54
C ALA A 3 -20.01 -14.79 -4.53
N GLU A 4 -19.48 -15.23 -5.67
CA GLU A 4 -18.10 -15.72 -5.79
C GLU A 4 -17.06 -14.61 -5.60
N ILE A 5 -17.38 -13.39 -6.02
CA ILE A 5 -16.52 -12.21 -5.84
C ILE A 5 -16.47 -11.82 -4.36
N ALA A 6 -17.61 -11.90 -3.65
CA ALA A 6 -17.69 -11.67 -2.21
C ALA A 6 -16.94 -12.75 -1.42
N ALA A 7 -17.11 -14.03 -1.77
CA ALA A 7 -16.39 -15.14 -1.15
C ALA A 7 -14.87 -15.06 -1.38
N ARG A 8 -14.43 -14.72 -2.61
CA ARG A 8 -13.02 -14.40 -2.90
C ARG A 8 -12.52 -13.23 -2.07
N ARG A 9 -13.30 -12.14 -1.94
CA ARG A 9 -12.94 -10.99 -1.08
C ARG A 9 -12.78 -11.39 0.38
N HIS A 10 -13.67 -12.24 0.91
CA HIS A 10 -13.56 -12.74 2.28
C HIS A 10 -12.34 -13.64 2.46
N LEU A 11 -12.06 -14.56 1.54
CA LEU A 11 -10.87 -15.41 1.55
C LEU A 11 -9.57 -14.61 1.43
N LEU A 12 -9.51 -13.60 0.57
CA LEU A 12 -8.34 -12.73 0.41
C LEU A 12 -8.13 -11.83 1.64
N ARG A 13 -9.22 -11.36 2.26
CA ARG A 13 -9.18 -10.67 3.57
C ARG A 13 -8.72 -11.60 4.69
N TRP A 14 -9.08 -12.88 4.63
CA TRP A 14 -8.63 -13.87 5.60
C TRP A 14 -7.18 -14.25 5.41
N ARG A 15 -6.71 -14.41 4.15
CA ARG A 15 -5.29 -14.66 3.85
C ARG A 15 -4.40 -13.47 4.18
N THR A 16 -4.87 -12.24 3.98
CA THR A 16 -4.15 -11.04 4.45
C THR A 16 -4.07 -10.97 5.97
N ARG A 17 -5.12 -11.41 6.69
CA ARG A 17 -5.09 -11.54 8.15
C ARG A 17 -4.13 -12.63 8.63
N LEU A 18 -4.15 -13.81 8.01
CA LEU A 18 -3.26 -14.94 8.35
C LEU A 18 -1.80 -14.65 8.00
N GLY A 19 -1.55 -13.91 6.92
CA GLY A 19 -0.21 -13.50 6.49
C GLY A 19 0.19 -12.10 6.94
N ARG A 20 -0.35 -11.59 8.06
CA ARG A 20 -0.06 -10.23 8.55
C ARG A 20 1.45 -9.99 8.71
N ALA A 21 2.21 -10.97 9.20
CA ALA A 21 3.66 -10.87 9.31
C ALA A 21 4.34 -10.64 7.95
N THR A 22 3.90 -11.34 6.90
CA THR A 22 4.38 -11.16 5.53
C THR A 22 4.00 -9.79 4.97
N ALA A 23 2.76 -9.35 5.21
CA ALA A 23 2.30 -8.02 4.80
C ALA A 23 3.10 -6.91 5.49
N THR A 24 3.34 -7.02 6.79
CA THR A 24 4.19 -6.11 7.58
C THR A 24 5.60 -6.08 7.02
N ARG A 25 6.23 -7.24 6.77
CA ARG A 25 7.58 -7.31 6.21
C ARG A 25 7.68 -6.61 4.84
N ASN A 26 6.72 -6.81 3.96
CA ASN A 26 6.70 -6.13 2.66
C ASN A 26 6.50 -4.62 2.83
N LEU A 27 5.63 -4.18 3.74
CA LEU A 27 5.46 -2.76 4.04
C LEU A 27 6.69 -2.13 4.68
N ASP A 28 7.47 -2.88 5.47
CA ASP A 28 8.75 -2.44 6.00
C ASP A 28 9.78 -2.23 4.89
N LEU A 29 9.85 -3.15 3.91
CA LEU A 29 10.71 -2.99 2.74
C LEU A 29 10.32 -1.75 1.92
N LEU A 30 9.01 -1.55 1.69
CA LEU A 30 8.52 -0.36 1.01
C LEU A 30 8.85 0.91 1.80
N ALA A 31 8.75 0.88 3.13
CA ALA A 31 9.09 2.03 3.97
C ALA A 31 10.56 2.44 3.82
N VAL A 32 11.47 1.47 3.75
CA VAL A 32 12.91 1.72 3.49
C VAL A 32 13.12 2.31 2.10
N ALA A 33 12.49 1.73 1.06
CA ALA A 33 12.64 2.21 -0.31
C ALA A 33 12.09 3.63 -0.51
N VAL A 34 10.94 3.93 0.11
CA VAL A 34 10.32 5.26 0.10
C VAL A 34 11.13 6.28 0.90
N GLN A 35 11.72 5.86 2.04
CA GLN A 35 12.64 6.70 2.81
C GLN A 35 13.91 7.02 2.02
N ALA A 36 14.45 6.07 1.26
CA ALA A 36 15.59 6.30 0.38
C ALA A 36 15.29 7.32 -0.73
N LYS A 37 14.02 7.44 -1.16
CA LYS A 37 13.55 8.51 -2.07
C LYS A 37 13.31 9.86 -1.37
N GLY A 38 13.55 9.97 -0.07
CA GLY A 38 13.41 11.22 0.70
C GLY A 38 12.02 11.50 1.25
N TYR A 39 11.09 10.54 1.17
CA TYR A 39 9.74 10.69 1.71
C TYR A 39 9.66 10.28 3.18
N ARG A 40 8.77 10.92 3.94
CA ARG A 40 8.45 10.47 5.31
C ARG A 40 7.35 9.42 5.27
N HIS A 41 7.37 8.52 6.26
CA HIS A 41 6.37 7.47 6.36
C HIS A 41 5.89 7.26 7.81
N ILE A 42 4.65 6.79 7.98
CA ILE A 42 4.05 6.39 9.26
C ILE A 42 3.55 4.95 9.13
N LYS A 43 4.05 4.08 10.01
CA LYS A 43 3.72 2.65 10.07
C LYS A 43 2.48 2.42 10.94
N LEU A 44 1.29 2.57 10.36
CA LEU A 44 0.01 2.37 11.09
C LEU A 44 -0.29 0.89 11.41
N TYR A 45 0.59 -0.03 11.01
CA TYR A 45 0.47 -1.46 11.29
C TYR A 45 1.30 -1.94 12.50
N GLN A 46 2.20 -1.10 13.01
CA GLN A 46 3.11 -1.43 14.10
C GLN A 46 2.39 -1.47 15.45
N ALA A 47 1.28 -0.73 15.59
CA ALA A 47 0.35 -0.91 16.69
C ALA A 47 -0.45 -2.20 16.48
N GLY A 48 -0.16 -3.24 17.25
CA GLY A 48 -0.89 -4.51 17.26
C GLY A 48 -2.39 -4.37 17.58
N GLU A 49 -2.83 -3.17 17.99
CA GLU A 49 -4.16 -2.82 18.49
C GLU A 49 -5.31 -3.00 17.50
N LEU A 50 -5.04 -3.11 16.19
CA LEU A 50 -6.08 -3.27 15.16
C LEU A 50 -5.94 -4.59 14.38
N PRO A 51 -6.15 -5.76 15.00
CA PRO A 51 -6.09 -7.06 14.33
C PRO A 51 -7.14 -7.22 13.21
N THR A 52 -8.17 -6.36 13.22
CA THR A 52 -9.26 -6.37 12.23
C THR A 52 -9.00 -5.51 11.01
N ARG A 53 -8.08 -4.53 11.07
CA ARG A 53 -7.75 -3.63 9.94
C ARG A 53 -6.53 -4.12 9.17
N PRO A 54 -6.51 -3.95 7.84
CA PRO A 54 -5.33 -4.28 7.05
C PRO A 54 -4.14 -3.40 7.46
N PRO A 55 -2.91 -3.92 7.42
CA PRO A 55 -1.73 -3.15 7.73
C PRO A 55 -1.51 -2.08 6.66
N VAL A 56 -1.37 -0.82 7.10
CA VAL A 56 -1.31 0.34 6.20
C VAL A 56 -0.06 1.17 6.52
N LEU A 57 0.70 1.52 5.49
CA LEU A 57 1.80 2.47 5.52
C LEU A 57 1.31 3.80 4.94
N TRP A 58 1.43 4.88 5.70
CA TRP A 58 1.21 6.22 5.14
C TRP A 58 2.54 6.79 4.68
N VAL A 59 2.57 7.31 3.46
CA VAL A 59 3.70 8.01 2.88
C VAL A 59 3.32 9.47 2.68
N PHE A 60 4.20 10.36 3.06
CA PHE A 60 4.02 11.80 2.99
C PHE A 60 5.08 12.42 2.10
N ALA A 61 4.63 13.26 1.18
CA ALA A 61 5.47 14.19 0.46
C ALA A 61 5.14 15.60 0.91
N PHE A 62 6.16 16.32 1.37
CA PHE A 62 6.05 17.70 1.80
C PHE A 62 6.44 18.58 0.62
N GLY A 63 5.46 19.25 0.02
CA GLY A 63 5.68 20.33 -0.93
C GLY A 63 5.70 21.70 -0.23
N PRO A 64 6.21 22.73 -0.93
CA PRO A 64 6.20 24.12 -0.44
C PRO A 64 4.79 24.68 -0.25
N ASP A 65 3.82 24.29 -1.10
CA ASP A 65 2.45 24.84 -1.07
C ASP A 65 1.40 23.85 -0.56
N ASP A 66 1.64 22.54 -0.67
CA ASP A 66 0.70 21.51 -0.20
C ASP A 66 1.43 20.24 0.29
N HIS A 67 0.81 19.55 1.23
CA HIS A 67 1.30 18.30 1.78
C HIS A 67 0.42 17.15 1.31
N VAL A 68 0.97 16.30 0.45
CA VAL A 68 0.24 15.19 -0.11
C VAL A 68 0.57 13.90 0.64
N ARG A 69 -0.43 13.04 0.77
CA ARG A 69 -0.30 11.75 1.42
C ARG A 69 -0.76 10.63 0.51
N ALA A 70 -0.12 9.47 0.62
CA ALA A 70 -0.53 8.22 0.00
C ALA A 70 -0.62 7.14 1.08
N ALA A 71 -1.75 6.45 1.14
CA ALA A 71 -1.92 5.32 2.04
C ALA A 71 -1.73 4.02 1.24
N VAL A 72 -0.71 3.24 1.57
CA VAL A 72 -0.37 1.97 0.90
C VAL A 72 -0.68 0.81 1.83
N THR A 73 -1.31 -0.23 1.30
CA THR A 73 -1.60 -1.49 1.99
C THR A 73 -1.08 -2.65 1.15
N VAL A 74 -0.84 -3.79 1.79
CA VAL A 74 -0.44 -5.03 1.10
C VAL A 74 -1.59 -6.03 1.16
N CYS A 75 -1.99 -6.55 0.00
CA CYS A 75 -3.06 -7.52 -0.13
C CYS A 75 -2.56 -8.82 -0.79
N ALA A 76 -3.05 -9.95 -0.27
CA ALA A 76 -2.89 -11.25 -0.93
C ALA A 76 -3.73 -11.26 -2.21
N THR A 77 -3.19 -11.86 -3.27
CA THR A 77 -3.85 -12.04 -4.57
C THR A 77 -4.32 -13.47 -4.74
N SER A 78 -5.16 -13.74 -5.76
CA SER A 78 -5.71 -15.08 -6.03
C SER A 78 -4.66 -16.15 -6.41
N GLY A 79 -3.41 -15.77 -6.62
CA GLY A 79 -2.29 -16.69 -6.93
C GLY A 79 -1.41 -17.04 -5.73
N GLY A 80 -1.77 -16.63 -4.50
CA GLY A 80 -0.92 -16.82 -3.32
C GLY A 80 0.26 -15.85 -3.24
N SER A 81 0.38 -14.93 -4.19
CA SER A 81 1.32 -13.80 -4.14
C SER A 81 0.72 -12.61 -3.38
N TRP A 82 1.56 -11.61 -3.14
CA TRP A 82 1.21 -10.37 -2.46
C TRP A 82 1.43 -9.20 -3.40
N ALA A 83 0.60 -8.17 -3.29
CA ALA A 83 0.76 -6.93 -4.06
C ALA A 83 0.48 -5.71 -3.19
N TYR A 84 1.16 -4.61 -3.51
CA TYR A 84 0.96 -3.28 -2.95
C TYR A 84 -0.26 -2.63 -3.62
N TYR A 85 -1.11 -2.03 -2.79
CA TYR A 85 -2.30 -1.29 -3.21
C TYR A 85 -2.38 0.05 -2.51
N GLU A 86 -2.88 1.06 -3.19
CA GLU A 86 -3.32 2.30 -2.58
C GLU A 86 -4.67 2.09 -1.85
N ALA A 87 -4.66 2.23 -0.52
CA ALA A 87 -5.82 2.03 0.34
C ALA A 87 -6.97 3.02 0.06
N GLY A 88 -6.68 4.18 -0.52
CA GLY A 88 -7.67 5.21 -0.87
C GLY A 88 -8.45 4.95 -2.17
N ARG A 89 -7.89 4.16 -3.11
CA ARG A 89 -8.50 3.88 -4.43
C ARG A 89 -9.18 2.51 -4.56
N GLY A 90 -9.17 1.71 -3.49
CA GLY A 90 -9.72 0.36 -3.52
C GLY A 90 -9.00 -0.52 -4.56
N TRP A 91 -9.75 -1.24 -5.39
CA TRP A 91 -9.16 -2.19 -6.37
C TRP A 91 -8.39 -1.50 -7.51
N HIS A 92 -8.73 -0.26 -7.87
CA HIS A 92 -8.00 0.54 -8.86
C HIS A 92 -6.67 1.08 -8.31
N GLY A 93 -6.37 0.84 -7.04
CA GLY A 93 -5.13 1.27 -6.40
C GLY A 93 -3.98 0.29 -6.57
N HIS A 94 -4.04 -0.72 -7.43
CA HIS A 94 -2.91 -1.65 -7.61
C HIS A 94 -1.65 -0.87 -8.02
N LEU A 95 -0.58 -0.97 -7.21
CA LEU A 95 0.69 -0.30 -7.47
C LEU A 95 1.67 -1.29 -8.12
N ALA A 96 2.02 -2.36 -7.42
CA ALA A 96 3.02 -3.32 -7.87
C ALA A 96 2.91 -4.64 -7.11
N PRO A 97 3.37 -5.77 -7.69
CA PRO A 97 3.56 -7.01 -6.94
C PRO A 97 4.66 -6.84 -5.87
N CYS A 98 4.53 -7.51 -4.71
CA CYS A 98 5.50 -7.38 -3.61
C CYS A 98 6.91 -7.91 -3.93
N GLY A 99 7.06 -8.67 -5.02
CA GLY A 99 8.38 -9.09 -5.52
C GLY A 99 9.22 -7.95 -6.08
N ASP A 100 8.61 -6.79 -6.36
CA ASP A 100 9.28 -5.63 -6.93
C ASP A 100 8.99 -4.39 -6.08
N THR A 101 9.78 -4.25 -5.01
CA THR A 101 9.61 -3.15 -4.05
C THR A 101 10.16 -1.82 -4.61
N GLU A 102 11.14 -1.89 -5.51
CA GLU A 102 11.68 -0.72 -6.18
C GLU A 102 10.64 -0.10 -7.10
N HIS A 103 10.02 -0.91 -7.96
CA HIS A 103 8.92 -0.46 -8.81
C HIS A 103 7.72 0.01 -7.97
N ALA A 104 7.43 -0.64 -6.84
CA ALA A 104 6.41 -0.15 -5.92
C ALA A 104 6.71 1.25 -5.38
N ALA A 105 7.97 1.53 -5.03
CA ALA A 105 8.40 2.85 -4.57
C ALA A 105 8.34 3.90 -5.69
N GLU A 106 8.64 3.53 -6.95
CA GLU A 106 8.47 4.40 -8.12
C GLU A 106 7.01 4.74 -8.40
N GLN A 107 6.11 3.77 -8.28
CA GLN A 107 4.67 4.01 -8.43
C GLN A 107 4.14 4.94 -7.34
N VAL A 108 4.61 4.78 -6.09
CA VAL A 108 4.28 5.68 -4.98
C VAL A 108 4.85 7.08 -5.23
N ASP A 109 6.11 7.19 -5.66
CA ASP A 109 6.76 8.46 -6.03
C ASP A 109 6.00 9.19 -7.14
N THR A 110 5.62 8.48 -8.21
CA THR A 110 4.83 9.01 -9.32
C THR A 110 3.46 9.50 -8.84
N LEU A 111 2.79 8.72 -7.98
CA LEU A 111 1.49 9.09 -7.40
C LEU A 111 1.58 10.33 -6.51
N LEU A 112 2.64 10.45 -5.71
CA LEU A 112 2.88 11.63 -4.87
C LEU A 112 3.22 12.86 -5.73
N LYS A 113 4.06 12.70 -6.74
CA LYS A 113 4.40 13.78 -7.70
C LYS A 113 3.17 14.27 -8.46
N HIS A 114 2.32 13.35 -8.94
CA HIS A 114 1.05 13.72 -9.59
C HIS A 114 0.11 14.46 -8.64
N ARG A 115 0.11 14.15 -7.34
CA ARG A 115 -0.68 14.89 -6.35
C ARG A 115 -0.09 16.27 -6.03
N MET A 116 1.24 16.38 -5.95
CA MET A 116 1.92 17.66 -5.70
C MET A 116 1.80 18.61 -6.89
N PHE A 117 1.85 18.08 -8.11
CA PHE A 117 1.82 18.87 -9.34
C PHE A 117 0.66 18.40 -10.24
N PRO A 118 -0.60 18.71 -9.88
CA PRO A 118 -1.75 18.31 -10.67
C PRO A 118 -1.83 19.04 -12.03
N ALA A 119 -1.06 20.13 -12.22
CA ALA A 119 -1.09 20.98 -13.40
C ALA A 119 0.04 20.72 -14.43
N THR A 120 0.93 19.76 -14.18
CA THR A 120 2.07 19.46 -15.07
C THR A 120 1.84 18.26 -16.00
N TRP A 121 0.62 17.72 -16.05
CA TRP A 121 0.28 16.51 -16.80
C TRP A 121 -1.02 16.66 -17.58
#